data_AF-A0A7R9F969-F1
#
_entry.id   AF-A0A7R9F969-F1
#
_cell.length_a   1.000
_cell.length_b   1.000
_cell.length_c   1.000
_cell.angle_alpha   90.00
_cell.angle_beta   90.00
_cell.angle_gamma   90.00
#
_symmetry.space_group_name_H-M   'P 1'
#
loop_
_entity.id
_entity.type
_entity.pdbx_description
1 polymer ?
#
loop_
_entity_poly.entity_id
_entity_poly.type
_entity_poly.pdbx_seq_one_letter_code
_entity_poly.pdbx_strand_id
1 'polypeptide(L)'
;MAMAMGASNSQLGPAARLYTDRYPNRQHSSVNVFHQLELCYRETGQMRPTQCVDAGQPRNVQTADLEVAVLTAVQQAPAHSTRDIARATNVSKSAVHQVLHDEGYHPYHYTETQHLLPSDLPRCVMFCKWLLQQHENKNSATSLKAVEGETPVQQSYFEMLQLIKTCDRVAAGN
;
A
#
# COMPACT_ATOMS: atom_id res chain seq x y z
N MET A 1 -35.76 8.27 -9.41
CA MET A 1 -36.58 8.63 -8.24
C MET A 1 -36.47 10.11 -7.92
N ALA A 2 -35.26 10.67 -7.73
CA ALA A 2 -35.03 12.10 -7.48
C ALA A 2 -35.78 13.05 -8.46
N MET A 3 -35.70 12.77 -9.77
CA MET A 3 -36.42 13.53 -10.81
C MET A 3 -37.95 13.53 -10.64
N ALA A 4 -38.54 12.44 -10.14
CA ALA A 4 -39.98 12.35 -9.89
C ALA A 4 -40.38 13.08 -8.59
N MET A 5 -39.50 13.09 -7.58
CA MET A 5 -39.69 13.91 -6.37
C MET A 5 -39.63 15.40 -6.66
N GLY A 6 -38.67 15.83 -7.48
CA GLY A 6 -38.57 17.23 -7.92
C GLY A 6 -39.79 17.69 -8.71
N ALA A 7 -40.31 16.85 -9.62
CA ALA A 7 -41.52 17.15 -10.39
C ALA A 7 -42.81 17.19 -9.55
N SER A 8 -42.80 16.60 -8.34
CA SER A 8 -43.98 16.53 -7.46
C SER A 8 -43.91 17.51 -6.28
N ASN A 9 -43.01 18.49 -6.31
CA ASN A 9 -42.76 19.41 -5.18
C ASN A 9 -42.61 18.65 -3.84
N SER A 10 -41.79 17.60 -3.83
CA SER A 10 -41.53 16.72 -2.68
C SER A 10 -42.75 16.00 -2.08
N GLN A 11 -43.88 15.93 -2.80
CA GLN A 11 -44.99 15.06 -2.41
C GLN A 11 -44.69 13.61 -2.78
N LEU A 12 -44.56 12.74 -1.76
CA LEU A 12 -44.05 11.39 -1.91
C LEU A 12 -44.98 10.44 -2.69
N GLY A 13 -46.29 10.50 -2.42
CA GLY A 13 -47.29 9.67 -3.09
C GLY A 13 -47.38 9.94 -4.60
N PRO A 14 -47.60 11.21 -5.01
CA PRO A 14 -47.54 11.60 -6.42
C PRO A 14 -46.19 11.29 -7.07
N ALA A 15 -45.07 11.50 -6.37
CA ALA A 15 -43.75 11.17 -6.89
C ALA A 15 -43.57 9.68 -7.18
N ALA A 16 -44.09 8.81 -6.32
CA ALA A 16 -44.06 7.37 -6.54
C ALA A 16 -44.87 6.97 -7.77
N ARG A 17 -46.08 7.54 -7.96
CA ARG A 17 -46.93 7.30 -9.14
C ARG A 17 -46.30 7.82 -10.43
N LEU A 18 -45.77 9.04 -10.42
CA LEU A 18 -45.05 9.58 -11.58
C LEU A 18 -43.81 8.75 -11.91
N TYR A 19 -43.18 8.14 -10.91
CA TYR A 19 -42.05 7.26 -11.13
C TYR A 19 -42.47 5.92 -11.74
N THR A 20 -43.61 5.36 -11.33
CA THR A 20 -44.16 4.13 -11.91
C THR A 20 -44.57 4.36 -13.36
N ASP A 21 -45.28 5.45 -13.64
CA ASP A 21 -45.78 5.80 -14.98
C ASP A 21 -44.63 6.07 -15.96
N ARG A 22 -43.55 6.69 -15.49
CA ARG A 22 -42.37 7.00 -16.31
C ARG A 22 -41.50 5.78 -16.60
N TYR A 23 -41.50 4.77 -15.72
CA TYR A 23 -40.61 3.61 -15.84
C TYR A 23 -41.34 2.29 -15.57
N PRO A 24 -42.30 1.88 -16.41
CA PRO A 24 -43.18 0.73 -16.15
C PRO A 24 -42.45 -0.62 -16.07
N ASN A 25 -41.26 -0.75 -16.68
CA ASN A 25 -40.51 -2.01 -16.74
C ASN A 25 -39.42 -2.14 -15.64
N ARG A 26 -39.49 -1.37 -14.56
CA ARG A 26 -38.52 -1.42 -13.45
C ARG A 26 -39.19 -1.88 -12.17
N GLN A 27 -38.40 -2.45 -11.26
CA GLN A 27 -38.83 -2.67 -9.87
C GLN A 27 -39.10 -1.31 -9.23
N HIS A 28 -40.31 -1.13 -8.70
CA HIS A 28 -40.74 0.13 -8.09
C HIS A 28 -40.50 0.10 -6.59
N SER A 29 -39.75 1.09 -6.10
CA SER A 29 -39.52 1.22 -4.66
C SER A 29 -40.78 1.70 -3.94
N SER A 30 -40.90 1.35 -2.66
CA SER A 30 -41.98 1.82 -1.81
C SER A 30 -41.89 3.32 -1.54
N VAL A 31 -43.02 3.94 -1.15
CA VAL A 31 -43.10 5.37 -0.78
C VAL A 31 -42.11 5.72 0.35
N ASN A 32 -41.80 4.77 1.24
CA ASN A 32 -40.82 4.98 2.32
C ASN A 32 -39.40 5.25 1.80
N VAL A 33 -39.01 4.68 0.66
CA VAL A 33 -37.70 4.97 0.06
C VAL A 33 -37.64 6.41 -0.45
N PHE A 34 -38.76 6.94 -0.98
CA PHE A 34 -38.86 8.34 -1.34
C PHE A 34 -38.78 9.25 -0.10
N HIS A 35 -39.45 8.87 1.00
CA HIS A 35 -39.37 9.60 2.27
C HIS A 35 -37.93 9.65 2.81
N GLN A 36 -37.24 8.52 2.86
CA GLN A 36 -35.84 8.45 3.30
C GLN A 36 -34.93 9.30 2.43
N LEU A 37 -35.11 9.27 1.11
CA LEU A 37 -34.35 10.13 0.18
C LEU A 37 -34.61 11.62 0.42
N GLU A 38 -35.85 12.02 0.71
CA GLU A 38 -36.18 13.41 1.05
C GLU A 38 -35.50 13.83 2.36
N LEU A 39 -35.54 12.99 3.38
CA LEU A 39 -34.87 13.25 4.65
C LEU A 39 -33.35 13.39 4.48
N CYS A 40 -32.70 12.44 3.80
CA CYS A 40 -31.26 12.52 3.52
C CYS A 40 -30.88 13.80 2.74
N TYR A 41 -31.74 14.22 1.80
CA TYR A 41 -31.53 15.46 1.05
C TYR A 41 -31.67 16.71 1.94
N ARG A 42 -32.66 16.73 2.84
CA ARG A 42 -32.86 17.86 3.77
C ARG A 42 -31.76 17.95 4.83
N GLU A 43 -31.31 16.82 5.35
CA GLU A 43 -30.39 16.76 6.49
C GLU A 43 -28.92 16.83 6.06
N THR A 44 -28.55 16.11 4.99
CA THR A 44 -27.14 15.96 4.58
C THR A 44 -26.86 16.58 3.21
N GLY A 45 -27.88 16.93 2.42
CA GLY A 45 -27.73 17.42 1.04
C GLY A 45 -27.22 16.34 0.07
N GLN A 46 -27.09 15.09 0.52
CA GLN A 46 -26.56 13.98 -0.27
C GLN A 46 -27.65 12.94 -0.49
N MET A 47 -27.84 12.51 -1.73
CA MET A 47 -28.72 11.39 -2.08
C MET A 47 -27.98 10.04 -2.00
N ARG A 48 -27.15 9.88 -0.98
CA ARG A 48 -26.53 8.60 -0.66
C ARG A 48 -27.41 7.93 0.39
N PRO A 49 -27.67 6.61 0.30
CA PRO A 49 -28.17 5.89 1.46
C PRO A 49 -27.28 6.27 2.63
N THR A 50 -27.86 6.56 3.80
CA THR A 50 -27.08 6.65 5.03
C THR A 50 -26.27 5.37 5.09
N GLN A 51 -25.00 5.47 4.72
CA GLN A 51 -24.09 4.37 4.92
C GLN A 51 -24.10 4.24 6.43
N CYS A 52 -24.73 3.19 6.94
CA CYS A 52 -24.39 2.72 8.25
C CYS A 52 -22.94 2.25 8.11
N VAL A 53 -22.01 3.19 8.12
CA VAL A 53 -20.56 2.95 8.08
C VAL A 53 -20.19 2.01 9.24
N ASP A 54 -21.07 1.93 10.25
CA ASP A 54 -20.97 1.13 11.47
C ASP A 54 -22.02 0.01 11.60
N ALA A 55 -22.72 -0.40 10.53
CA ALA A 55 -23.66 -1.54 10.62
C ALA A 55 -22.96 -2.91 10.69
N GLY A 56 -21.64 -2.94 10.55
CA GLY A 56 -20.84 -4.10 10.91
C GLY A 56 -20.61 -4.15 12.41
N GLN A 57 -20.48 -5.34 12.99
CA GLN A 57 -19.86 -5.48 14.30
C GLN A 57 -18.52 -4.73 14.26
N PRO A 58 -18.25 -3.76 15.17
CA PRO A 58 -16.96 -3.09 15.20
C PRO A 58 -15.93 -4.20 15.26
N ARG A 59 -15.08 -4.28 14.22
CA ARG A 59 -13.96 -5.21 14.18
C ARG A 59 -13.24 -4.96 15.48
N ASN A 60 -13.27 -5.95 16.37
CA ASN A 60 -12.69 -5.89 17.70
C ASN A 60 -11.44 -5.04 17.60
N VAL A 61 -11.50 -3.87 18.25
CA VAL A 61 -10.34 -3.11 18.69
C VAL A 61 -9.39 -4.19 19.19
N GLN A 62 -8.37 -4.51 18.38
CA GLN A 62 -7.31 -5.39 18.83
C GLN A 62 -6.85 -4.68 20.09
N THR A 63 -7.01 -5.33 21.25
CA THR A 63 -6.68 -4.72 22.53
C THR A 63 -5.29 -4.13 22.36
N ALA A 64 -5.08 -2.84 22.64
CA ALA A 64 -3.77 -2.20 22.39
C ALA A 64 -2.62 -3.03 22.99
N ASP A 65 -2.89 -3.75 24.08
CA ASP A 65 -1.98 -4.71 24.71
C ASP A 65 -1.55 -5.87 23.77
N LEU A 66 -2.45 -6.38 22.93
CA LEU A 66 -2.19 -7.42 21.93
C LEU A 66 -1.31 -6.88 20.81
N GLU A 67 -1.64 -5.70 20.27
CA GLU A 67 -0.85 -5.02 19.24
C GLU A 67 0.58 -4.81 19.75
N VAL A 68 0.73 -4.27 20.96
CA VAL A 68 2.03 -4.07 21.62
C VAL A 68 2.77 -5.39 21.80
N ALA A 69 2.10 -6.46 22.23
CA ALA A 69 2.74 -7.77 22.40
C ALA A 69 3.26 -8.35 21.07
N VAL A 70 2.47 -8.24 20.00
CA VAL A 70 2.85 -8.69 18.65
C VAL A 70 4.02 -7.88 18.10
N LEU A 71 3.94 -6.55 18.19
CA LEU A 71 4.99 -5.65 17.71
C LEU A 71 6.31 -5.86 18.48
N THR A 72 6.23 -6.05 19.81
CA THR A 72 7.41 -6.34 20.64
C THR A 72 8.08 -7.65 20.21
N ALA A 73 7.29 -8.70 19.94
CA ALA A 73 7.81 -9.97 19.47
C ALA A 73 8.50 -9.86 18.10
N VAL A 74 7.95 -9.05 17.19
CA VAL A 74 8.54 -8.78 15.87
C VAL A 74 9.86 -8.02 15.98
N GLN A 75 9.94 -7.02 16.87
CA GLN A 75 11.17 -6.25 17.09
C GLN A 75 12.32 -7.11 17.65
N GLN A 76 12.00 -8.06 18.53
CA GLN A 76 13.00 -8.97 19.09
C GLN A 76 13.51 -9.99 18.06
N ALA A 77 12.64 -10.43 17.14
CA ALA A 77 12.96 -11.47 16.17
C ALA A 77 12.27 -11.22 14.81
N PRO A 78 12.84 -10.33 13.96
CA PRO A 78 12.22 -9.94 12.68
C PRO A 78 12.18 -11.07 11.64
N ALA A 79 12.99 -12.11 11.82
CA ALA A 79 13.04 -13.27 10.93
C ALA A 79 11.97 -14.34 11.25
N HIS A 80 11.23 -14.21 12.35
CA HIS A 80 10.25 -15.21 12.75
C HIS A 80 9.01 -15.18 11.86
N SER A 81 8.44 -16.37 11.62
CA SER A 81 7.21 -16.47 10.86
C SER A 81 6.03 -15.92 11.66
N THR A 82 4.98 -15.44 10.98
CA THR A 82 3.72 -15.03 11.60
C THR A 82 3.12 -16.13 12.49
N ARG A 83 3.39 -17.40 12.19
CA ARG A 83 2.91 -18.55 12.98
C ARG A 83 3.69 -18.70 14.29
N ASP A 84 4.99 -18.44 14.27
CA ASP A 84 5.83 -18.54 15.48
C ASP A 84 5.52 -17.38 16.43
N ILE A 85 5.32 -16.17 15.88
CA ILE A 85 4.85 -15.01 16.63
C ILE A 85 3.48 -15.31 17.27
N ALA A 86 2.54 -15.89 16.51
CA ALA A 86 1.22 -16.26 17.03
C ALA A 86 1.29 -17.26 18.20
N ARG A 87 2.22 -18.23 18.15
CA ARG A 87 2.46 -19.18 19.25
C ARG A 87 3.09 -18.50 20.47
N ALA A 88 4.01 -17.56 20.26
CA ALA A 88 4.68 -16.83 21.32
C ALA A 88 3.73 -15.86 22.06
N THR A 89 2.83 -15.20 21.34
CA THR A 89 1.88 -14.22 21.92
C THR A 89 0.52 -14.82 22.28
N ASN A 90 0.28 -16.10 21.97
CA ASN A 90 -1.01 -16.79 22.13
C ASN A 90 -2.18 -16.10 21.40
N VAL A 91 -1.88 -15.54 20.23
CA VAL A 91 -2.82 -14.82 19.37
C VAL A 91 -3.12 -15.67 18.12
N SER A 92 -4.30 -15.52 17.54
CA SER A 92 -4.59 -16.19 16.27
C SER A 92 -3.69 -15.67 15.14
N LYS A 93 -3.25 -16.56 14.24
CA LYS A 93 -2.41 -16.19 13.08
C LYS A 93 -3.03 -15.05 12.24
N SER A 94 -4.34 -15.06 12.06
CA SER A 94 -5.08 -14.03 11.31
C SER A 94 -5.01 -12.67 11.99
N ALA A 95 -5.12 -12.62 13.33
CA ALA A 95 -4.98 -11.38 14.07
C ALA A 95 -3.55 -10.83 14.00
N VAL A 96 -2.53 -11.68 14.15
CA VAL A 96 -1.12 -11.26 13.96
C VAL A 96 -0.90 -10.68 12.55
N HIS A 97 -1.43 -11.34 11.51
CA HIS A 97 -1.31 -10.83 10.14
C HIS A 97 -2.03 -9.49 9.95
N GLN A 98 -3.18 -9.28 10.60
CA GLN A 98 -3.89 -8.01 10.56
C GLN A 98 -3.11 -6.90 11.27
N VAL A 99 -2.62 -7.14 12.51
CA VAL A 99 -1.75 -6.19 13.24
C VAL A 99 -0.58 -5.75 12.35
N LEU A 100 0.13 -6.72 11.76
CA LEU A 100 1.28 -6.42 10.89
C LEU A 100 0.89 -5.62 9.65
N HIS A 101 -0.26 -5.90 9.05
CA HIS A 101 -0.76 -5.19 7.88
C HIS A 101 -1.17 -3.75 8.23
N ASP A 102 -1.88 -3.57 9.35
CA ASP A 102 -2.39 -2.27 9.79
C ASP A 102 -1.23 -1.34 10.21
N GLU A 103 -0.17 -1.91 10.79
CA GLU A 103 1.08 -1.20 11.15
C GLU A 103 2.09 -1.07 9.99
N GLY A 104 1.76 -1.58 8.79
CA GLY A 104 2.59 -1.44 7.59
C GLY A 104 3.86 -2.30 7.55
N TYR A 105 3.92 -3.39 8.33
CA TYR A 105 5.02 -4.35 8.27
C TYR A 105 4.89 -5.27 7.06
N HIS A 106 5.98 -5.35 6.30
CA HIS A 106 6.06 -6.21 5.12
C HIS A 106 7.08 -7.35 5.33
N PRO A 107 6.73 -8.61 5.04
CA PRO A 107 7.69 -9.70 5.06
C PRO A 107 8.83 -9.44 4.05
N TYR A 108 10.07 -9.49 4.53
CA TYR A 108 11.25 -9.41 3.70
C TYR A 108 12.10 -10.67 3.89
N HIS A 109 12.66 -11.19 2.80
CA HIS A 109 13.58 -12.32 2.84
C HIS A 109 15.02 -11.82 2.84
N TYR A 110 15.65 -11.81 4.01
CA TYR A 110 17.06 -11.47 4.13
C TYR A 110 17.93 -12.57 3.52
N THR A 111 18.74 -12.21 2.52
CA THR A 111 19.69 -13.11 1.86
C THR A 111 21.11 -12.56 2.05
N GLU A 112 21.98 -13.35 2.68
CA GLU A 112 23.39 -13.02 2.80
C GLU A 112 24.11 -13.33 1.48
N THR A 113 24.45 -12.30 0.70
CA THR A 113 25.10 -12.47 -0.61
C THR A 113 26.63 -12.47 -0.53
N GLN A 114 27.22 -12.00 0.58
CA GLN A 114 28.67 -12.01 0.82
C GLN A 114 28.92 -12.28 2.30
N HIS A 115 29.72 -13.31 2.62
CA HIS A 115 30.21 -13.57 3.97
C HIS A 115 31.30 -12.55 4.33
N LEU A 116 30.89 -11.33 4.68
CA LEU A 116 31.79 -10.31 5.22
C LEU A 116 32.29 -10.77 6.59
N LEU A 117 33.60 -10.99 6.72
CA LEU A 117 34.20 -11.27 8.01
C LEU A 117 34.25 -9.98 8.83
N PRO A 118 34.23 -10.04 10.17
CA PRO A 118 34.43 -8.85 11.01
C PRO A 118 35.74 -8.10 10.70
N SER A 119 36.76 -8.81 10.21
CA SER A 119 38.03 -8.25 9.75
C SER A 119 37.91 -7.44 8.45
N ASP A 120 36.87 -7.64 7.64
CA ASP A 120 36.69 -6.95 6.36
C ASP A 120 36.06 -5.58 6.53
N LEU A 121 35.19 -5.39 7.54
CA LEU A 121 34.58 -4.11 7.88
C LEU A 121 35.58 -2.94 7.96
N PRO A 122 36.68 -3.02 8.75
CA PRO A 122 37.65 -1.92 8.79
C PRO A 122 38.33 -1.70 7.42
N ARG A 123 38.57 -2.76 6.65
CA ARG A 123 39.17 -2.67 5.31
C ARG A 123 38.23 -2.01 4.31
N CYS A 124 36.93 -2.33 4.35
CA CYS A 124 35.88 -1.68 3.57
C CYS A 124 35.77 -0.19 3.93
N VAL A 125 35.77 0.15 5.22
CA VAL A 125 35.72 1.56 5.66
C VAL A 125 36.95 2.34 5.19
N MET A 126 38.14 1.76 5.30
CA MET A 126 39.37 2.37 4.79
C MET A 126 39.31 2.57 3.27
N PHE A 127 38.84 1.57 2.53
CA PHE A 127 38.65 1.66 1.09
C PHE A 127 37.65 2.76 0.70
N CYS A 128 36.50 2.83 1.37
CA CYS A 128 35.50 3.87 1.12
C CYS A 128 36.05 5.28 1.42
N LYS A 129 36.78 5.45 2.52
CA LYS A 129 37.44 6.73 2.86
C LYS A 129 38.49 7.12 1.83
N TRP A 130 39.32 6.17 1.41
CA TRP A 130 40.29 6.40 0.34
C TRP A 130 39.59 6.80 -0.96
N LEU A 131 38.52 6.10 -1.35
CA LEU A 131 37.78 6.37 -2.57
C LEU A 131 37.11 7.75 -2.56
N LEU A 132 36.54 8.16 -1.42
CA LEU A 132 36.01 9.51 -1.22
C LEU A 132 37.10 10.58 -1.33
N GLN A 133 38.26 10.36 -0.71
CA GLN A 133 39.40 11.27 -0.82
C GLN A 133 39.92 11.39 -2.25
N GLN A 134 39.95 10.28 -3.00
CA GLN A 134 40.28 10.31 -4.43
C GLN A 134 39.22 11.05 -5.24
N HIS A 135 37.93 10.92 -4.91
CA HIS A 135 36.85 11.65 -5.58
C HIS A 135 36.94 13.17 -5.35
N GLU A 136 37.20 13.61 -4.11
CA GLU A 136 37.39 15.02 -3.78
C GLU A 136 38.63 15.62 -4.47
N ASN A 137 39.72 14.85 -4.55
CA ASN A 137 40.90 15.25 -5.30
C ASN A 137 40.69 15.22 -6.84
N LYS A 138 39.80 14.36 -7.36
CA LYS A 138 39.55 14.14 -8.81
C LYS A 138 38.46 15.04 -9.42
N ASN A 139 38.03 16.09 -8.72
CA ASN A 139 37.47 17.27 -9.41
C ASN A 139 38.48 17.93 -10.37
N SER A 140 39.74 17.44 -10.43
CA SER A 140 40.64 17.56 -11.57
C SER A 140 40.94 16.18 -12.21
N ALA A 141 40.26 15.89 -13.32
CA ALA A 141 40.56 14.84 -14.31
C ALA A 141 40.37 13.34 -13.94
N THR A 142 39.25 12.81 -14.45
CA THR A 142 39.11 11.57 -15.22
C THR A 142 40.36 10.68 -15.37
N SER A 143 40.60 9.78 -14.41
CA SER A 143 41.33 8.53 -14.65
C SER A 143 41.16 7.59 -13.45
N LEU A 144 40.02 6.90 -13.40
CA LEU A 144 39.92 5.58 -12.78
C LEU A 144 39.40 4.67 -13.87
N LYS A 145 40.28 4.25 -14.78
CA LYS A 145 39.99 3.07 -15.58
C LYS A 145 40.08 1.89 -14.61
N ALA A 146 38.93 1.32 -14.26
CA ALA A 146 38.90 0.03 -13.60
C ALA A 146 39.73 -0.93 -14.46
N VAL A 147 40.75 -1.55 -13.86
CA VAL A 147 41.42 -2.68 -14.49
C VAL A 147 40.43 -3.83 -14.39
N GLU A 148 39.54 -3.90 -15.38
CA GLU A 148 38.59 -4.99 -15.56
C GLU A 148 39.39 -6.22 -15.97
N GLY A 149 39.69 -7.08 -15.00
CA GLY A 149 39.91 -8.49 -15.25
C GLY A 149 38.55 -9.09 -15.62
N GLU A 150 38.30 -9.20 -16.92
CA GLU A 150 37.05 -9.67 -17.53
C GLU A 150 36.62 -11.02 -16.93
N THR A 151 35.57 -11.01 -16.10
CA THR A 151 34.80 -12.21 -15.80
C THR A 151 33.52 -12.16 -16.64
N PRO A 152 33.14 -13.25 -17.35
CA PRO A 152 32.09 -13.25 -18.36
C PRO A 152 30.70 -12.82 -17.85
N VAL A 153 30.50 -12.77 -16.54
CA VAL A 153 29.25 -12.36 -15.90
C VAL A 153 29.03 -10.84 -16.00
N GLN A 154 30.11 -10.04 -15.99
CA GLN A 154 30.01 -8.57 -16.03
C GLN A 154 29.66 -8.03 -17.43
N GLN A 155 30.03 -8.74 -18.50
CA GLN A 155 29.63 -8.37 -19.88
C GLN A 155 28.10 -8.37 -20.03
N SER A 156 27.41 -9.37 -19.45
CA SER A 156 25.94 -9.46 -19.49
C SER A 156 25.27 -8.33 -18.71
N TYR A 157 25.84 -7.94 -17.57
CA TYR A 157 25.33 -6.84 -16.75
C TYR A 157 25.57 -5.48 -17.43
N PHE A 158 26.72 -5.30 -18.09
CA PHE A 158 26.99 -4.09 -18.86
C PHE A 158 26.07 -3.97 -20.07
N GLU A 159 25.82 -5.06 -20.80
CA GLU A 159 24.86 -5.07 -21.91
C GLU A 159 23.42 -4.83 -21.45
N MET A 160 22.99 -5.41 -20.31
CA MET A 160 21.67 -5.11 -19.73
C MET A 160 21.54 -3.64 -19.30
N LEU A 161 22.58 -3.05 -18.69
CA LEU A 161 22.57 -1.63 -18.30
C LEU A 161 22.65 -0.67 -19.49
N GLN A 162 23.30 -1.06 -20.58
CA GLN A 162 23.28 -0.32 -21.85
C GLN A 162 21.87 -0.38 -22.49
N LEU A 163 21.19 -1.54 -22.43
CA LEU A 163 19.82 -1.69 -22.94
C LEU A 163 18.82 -0.78 -22.20
N ILE A 164 18.93 -0.70 -20.88
CA ILE A 164 18.09 0.18 -20.04
C ILE A 164 18.30 1.66 -20.38
N LYS A 165 19.57 2.09 -20.55
CA LYS A 165 19.89 3.47 -20.94
C LYS A 165 19.43 3.84 -22.35
N THR A 166 19.34 2.87 -23.28
CA THR A 166 18.77 3.10 -24.61
C THR A 166 17.24 3.16 -24.59
N CYS A 167 16.57 2.40 -23.72
CA CYS A 167 15.12 2.48 -23.55
C CYS A 167 14.67 3.84 -23.00
N ASP A 168 15.41 4.42 -22.04
CA ASP A 168 15.09 5.75 -21.50
C ASP A 168 15.31 6.88 -22.53
N ARG A 169 16.25 6.71 -23.48
CA ARG A 169 16.45 7.67 -24.58
C ARG A 169 15.39 7.59 -25.67
N VAL A 170 14.79 6.43 -25.91
CA VAL A 170 13.67 6.27 -26.85
C VAL A 170 12.36 6.80 -26.26
N ALA A 171 12.19 6.74 -24.94
CA ALA A 171 11.03 7.34 -24.25
C ALA A 171 11.10 8.88 -24.16
N ALA A 172 12.29 9.47 -24.31
CA ALA A 172 12.53 10.92 -24.26
C ALA A 172 12.62 11.58 -25.65
N GLY A 173 11.88 11.05 -26.64
CA GLY A 173 11.50 11.69 -27.91
C GLY A 173 12.42 12.75 -28.50
N ASN A 174 13.15 12.36 -29.56
CA ASN A 174 12.96 13.10 -30.81
C ASN A 174 11.62 12.69 -31.40
#